data_AF-A0A668AFV5-F1
#
_entry.id   AF-A0A668AFV5-F1
#
_cell.length_a   1.000
_cell.length_b   1.000
_cell.length_c   1.000
_cell.angle_alpha   90.00
_cell.angle_beta   90.00
_cell.angle_gamma   90.00
#
_symmetry.space_group_name_H-M   'P 1'
#
loop_
_entity.id
_entity.type
_entity.pdbx_description
1 polymer ?
#
loop_
_entity_poly.entity_id
_entity_poly.type
_entity_poly.pdbx_seq_one_letter_code
_entity_poly.pdbx_strand_id
1 'polypeptide(L)'
;MVTEGEPTDLVKVLHLLVLSFSWGMQVWVSFIAGFALVWQVTLHTFGLVQSKLFPVYFYCLLGSNFVSLAVYAVYHPRELLDWHESVQMVLYFVALIMAGLNAQWFGPMVTEVMFQMREVETEHGLGNQIGLGSQKEAYAKLKEQDPKYRAYKSTFGRYHGISNLCNLIGFICTTTNLIYTALNLSTI
;
A
#
# COMPACT_ATOMS: atom_id res chain seq x y z
N MET A 1 -17.50 -21.39 -14.61
CA MET A 1 -17.15 -22.82 -14.68
C MET A 1 -15.89 -22.99 -13.88
N VAL A 2 -15.91 -23.82 -12.83
CA VAL A 2 -14.69 -24.34 -12.22
C VAL A 2 -13.99 -25.16 -13.31
N THR A 3 -12.72 -24.89 -13.60
CA THR A 3 -11.96 -25.70 -14.55
C THR A 3 -11.58 -27.00 -13.85
N GLU A 4 -12.15 -28.13 -14.27
CA GLU A 4 -11.86 -29.47 -13.72
C GLU A 4 -10.49 -30.02 -14.15
N GLY A 5 -9.45 -29.19 -14.21
CA GLY A 5 -8.11 -29.59 -14.60
C GLY A 5 -7.04 -28.77 -13.90
N GLU A 6 -5.86 -29.38 -13.74
CA GLU A 6 -4.68 -28.68 -13.21
C GLU A 6 -4.41 -27.40 -14.02
N PRO A 7 -3.99 -26.30 -13.37
CA PRO A 7 -3.66 -25.07 -14.08
C PRO A 7 -2.57 -25.33 -15.11
N THR A 8 -2.70 -24.76 -16.31
CA THR A 8 -1.63 -24.82 -17.31
C THR A 8 -0.36 -24.15 -16.77
N ASP A 9 0.82 -24.60 -17.22
CA ASP A 9 2.10 -23.99 -16.82
C ASP A 9 2.13 -22.47 -17.06
N LEU A 10 1.50 -22.01 -18.15
CA LEU A 10 1.35 -20.60 -18.45
C LEU A 10 0.61 -19.85 -17.32
N VAL A 11 -0.48 -20.40 -16.81
CA VAL A 11 -1.27 -19.80 -15.72
C VAL A 11 -0.46 -19.76 -14.43
N LYS A 12 0.27 -20.84 -14.10
CA LYS A 12 1.17 -20.89 -12.93
C LYS A 12 2.24 -19.80 -13.02
N VAL A 13 2.90 -19.67 -14.17
CA VAL A 13 3.93 -18.65 -14.42
C VAL A 13 3.35 -17.24 -14.33
N LEU A 14 2.20 -16.99 -14.97
CA LEU A 14 1.54 -15.68 -14.91
C LEU A 14 1.15 -15.31 -13.49
N HIS A 15 0.61 -16.26 -12.71
CA HIS A 15 0.25 -16.02 -11.32
C HIS A 15 1.48 -15.67 -10.48
N LEU A 16 2.59 -16.41 -10.63
CA LEU A 16 3.84 -16.14 -9.94
C LEU A 16 4.42 -14.76 -10.29
N LEU A 17 4.36 -14.37 -11.57
CA LEU A 17 4.80 -13.05 -12.03
C LEU A 17 3.98 -11.93 -11.40
N VAL A 18 2.65 -12.09 -11.31
CA VAL A 18 1.76 -11.11 -10.66
C VAL A 18 2.06 -10.99 -9.17
N LEU A 19 2.27 -12.11 -8.46
CA LEU A 19 2.63 -12.10 -7.05
C LEU A 19 4.00 -11.43 -6.81
N SER A 20 4.98 -11.78 -7.65
CA SER A 20 6.34 -11.25 -7.55
C SER A 20 6.39 -9.75 -7.87
N PHE A 21 5.65 -9.31 -8.89
CA PHE A 21 5.46 -7.88 -9.20
C PHE A 21 4.83 -7.13 -8.02
N SER A 22 3.73 -7.67 -7.47
CA SER A 22 3.03 -7.06 -6.33
C SER A 22 3.92 -6.95 -5.10
N TRP A 23 4.64 -8.01 -4.78
CA TRP A 23 5.55 -8.05 -3.63
C TRP A 23 6.72 -7.07 -3.82
N GLY A 24 7.40 -7.13 -4.97
CA GLY A 24 8.53 -6.25 -5.28
C GLY A 24 8.15 -4.78 -5.28
N MET A 25 6.97 -4.45 -5.82
CA MET A 25 6.43 -3.09 -5.78
C MET A 25 6.16 -2.62 -4.34
N GLN A 26 5.60 -3.46 -3.46
CA GLN A 26 5.39 -3.11 -2.05
C GLN A 26 6.71 -2.85 -1.33
N VAL A 27 7.72 -3.72 -1.54
CA VAL A 27 9.06 -3.56 -0.98
C VAL A 27 9.66 -2.23 -1.42
N TRP A 28 9.65 -1.97 -2.73
CA TRP A 28 10.24 -0.77 -3.31
C TRP A 28 9.55 0.50 -2.82
N VAL A 29 8.22 0.59 -2.97
CA VAL A 29 7.47 1.82 -2.66
C VAL A 29 7.46 2.11 -1.16
N SER A 30 7.26 1.09 -0.32
CA SER A 30 7.04 1.28 1.12
C SER A 30 8.33 1.38 1.92
N PHE A 31 9.38 0.65 1.55
CA PHE A 31 10.58 0.51 2.37
C PHE A 31 11.84 1.13 1.76
N ILE A 32 11.83 1.47 0.46
CA ILE A 32 13.01 2.02 -0.21
C ILE A 32 12.73 3.45 -0.70
N ALA A 33 11.79 3.61 -1.63
CA ALA A 33 11.52 4.88 -2.30
C ALA A 33 11.10 5.99 -1.33
N GLY A 34 10.23 5.68 -0.36
CA GLY A 34 9.79 6.65 0.65
C GLY A 34 10.95 7.23 1.46
N PHE A 35 11.83 6.36 1.99
CA PHE A 35 13.00 6.79 2.78
C PHE A 35 14.04 7.52 1.94
N ALA A 36 14.30 7.03 0.73
CA ALA A 36 15.22 7.68 -0.20
C ALA A 36 14.75 9.11 -0.52
N LEU A 37 13.46 9.30 -0.83
CA LEU A 37 12.93 10.61 -1.20
C LEU A 37 12.87 11.57 0.01
N VAL A 38 12.38 11.12 1.17
CA VAL A 38 12.19 12.02 2.33
C VAL A 38 13.48 12.64 2.85
N TRP A 39 14.63 12.01 2.56
CA TRP A 39 15.95 12.54 2.91
C TRP A 39 16.53 13.48 1.86
N GLN A 40 16.13 13.35 0.59
CA GLN A 40 16.78 14.03 -0.53
C GLN A 40 15.98 15.22 -1.08
N VAL A 41 14.67 15.28 -0.82
CA VAL A 41 13.81 16.38 -1.30
C VAL A 41 13.14 17.14 -0.16
N THR A 42 12.47 18.23 -0.50
CA THR A 42 11.68 19.01 0.45
C THR A 42 10.41 18.26 0.86
N LEU A 43 9.86 18.55 2.04
CA LEU A 43 8.63 17.91 2.53
C LEU A 43 7.46 18.09 1.54
N HIS A 44 7.34 19.28 0.94
CA HIS A 44 6.29 19.57 -0.05
C HIS A 44 6.49 18.80 -1.36
N THR A 45 7.74 18.65 -1.80
CA THR A 45 8.05 17.86 -3.00
C THR A 45 7.80 16.37 -2.75
N PHE A 46 8.22 15.88 -1.59
CA PHE A 46 7.96 14.50 -1.14
C PHE A 46 6.46 14.19 -1.14
N GLY A 47 5.66 15.04 -0.49
CA GLY A 47 4.20 14.88 -0.45
C GLY A 47 3.56 14.95 -1.84
N LEU A 48 4.03 15.87 -2.70
CA LEU A 48 3.56 15.95 -4.09
C LEU A 48 3.84 14.66 -4.87
N VAL A 49 5.05 14.12 -4.78
CA VAL A 49 5.42 12.85 -5.44
C VAL A 49 4.56 11.70 -4.91
N GLN A 50 4.37 11.61 -3.59
CA GLN A 50 3.51 10.59 -2.98
C GLN A 50 2.05 10.69 -3.44
N SER A 51 1.50 11.91 -3.57
CA SER A 51 0.12 12.12 -4.05
C SER A 51 -0.13 11.59 -5.47
N LYS A 52 0.92 11.48 -6.29
CA LYS A 52 0.84 10.97 -7.65
C LYS A 52 1.16 9.47 -7.73
N LEU A 53 2.12 9.01 -6.95
CA LEU A 53 2.55 7.61 -6.96
C LEU A 53 1.60 6.69 -6.19
N PHE A 54 1.10 7.10 -5.02
CA PHE A 54 0.29 6.23 -4.17
C PHE A 54 -1.02 5.77 -4.79
N PRO A 55 -1.80 6.61 -5.50
CA PRO A 55 -2.98 6.13 -6.21
C PRO A 55 -2.63 5.00 -7.18
N VAL A 56 -1.63 5.21 -8.04
CA VAL A 56 -1.20 4.20 -9.02
C VAL A 56 -0.76 2.91 -8.32
N TYR A 57 0.06 3.04 -7.28
CA TYR A 57 0.53 1.93 -6.45
C TYR A 57 -0.64 1.13 -5.85
N PHE A 58 -1.60 1.78 -5.18
CA PHE A 58 -2.72 1.08 -4.54
C PHE A 58 -3.65 0.42 -5.56
N TYR A 59 -3.88 1.03 -6.74
CA TYR A 59 -4.66 0.39 -7.80
C TYR A 59 -3.92 -0.78 -8.45
N CYS A 60 -2.60 -0.70 -8.62
CA CYS A 60 -1.79 -1.84 -9.05
C CYS A 60 -1.88 -3.00 -8.05
N LEU A 61 -1.84 -2.71 -6.75
CA LEU A 61 -2.05 -3.74 -5.72
C LEU A 61 -3.45 -4.31 -5.75
N LEU A 62 -4.47 -3.48 -5.90
CA LEU A 62 -5.87 -3.92 -5.98
C LEU A 62 -6.06 -4.86 -7.18
N GLY A 63 -5.60 -4.46 -8.36
CA GLY A 63 -5.70 -5.26 -9.59
C GLY A 63 -4.93 -6.57 -9.47
N SER A 64 -3.71 -6.52 -8.94
CA SER A 64 -2.89 -7.73 -8.83
C SER A 64 -3.45 -8.72 -7.80
N ASN A 65 -3.91 -8.25 -6.64
CA ASN A 65 -4.58 -9.11 -5.65
C ASN A 65 -5.90 -9.68 -6.20
N PHE A 66 -6.63 -8.91 -7.01
CA PHE A 66 -7.85 -9.40 -7.66
C PHE A 66 -7.54 -10.53 -8.64
N VAL A 67 -6.51 -10.36 -9.49
CA VAL A 67 -6.07 -11.39 -10.43
C VAL A 67 -5.60 -12.63 -9.68
N SER A 68 -4.77 -12.48 -8.65
CA SER A 68 -4.31 -13.62 -7.83
C SER A 68 -5.45 -14.35 -7.16
N LEU A 69 -6.42 -13.63 -6.56
CA LEU A 69 -7.59 -14.23 -5.96
C LEU A 69 -8.46 -14.95 -6.99
N ALA A 70 -8.69 -14.35 -8.16
CA ALA A 70 -9.49 -14.93 -9.22
C ALA A 70 -8.87 -16.22 -9.77
N VAL A 71 -7.56 -16.21 -10.04
CA VAL A 71 -6.82 -17.42 -10.43
C VAL A 71 -6.94 -18.47 -9.33
N TYR A 72 -6.65 -18.10 -8.08
CA TYR A 72 -6.68 -19.04 -6.96
C TYR A 72 -8.05 -19.68 -6.78
N ALA A 73 -9.13 -18.89 -6.83
CA ALA A 73 -10.50 -19.36 -6.66
C ALA A 73 -11.02 -20.23 -7.82
N VAL A 74 -10.48 -20.08 -9.03
CA VAL A 74 -10.84 -20.94 -10.18
C VAL A 74 -10.28 -22.36 -10.03
N TYR A 75 -9.07 -22.49 -9.48
CA TYR A 75 -8.38 -23.78 -9.36
C TYR A 75 -8.52 -24.45 -7.99
N HIS A 76 -9.04 -23.75 -6.96
CA HIS A 76 -9.26 -24.31 -5.62
C HIS A 76 -10.73 -24.12 -5.20
N PRO A 77 -11.62 -25.08 -5.53
CA PRO A 77 -13.03 -25.00 -5.20
C PRO A 77 -13.23 -24.97 -3.68
N ARG A 78 -14.08 -24.08 -3.18
CA ARG A 78 -14.29 -23.89 -1.73
C ARG A 78 -14.68 -25.15 -0.96
N GLU A 79 -15.32 -26.10 -1.63
CA GLU A 79 -15.78 -27.37 -1.04
C GLU A 79 -14.66 -28.39 -0.86
N LEU A 80 -13.50 -28.17 -1.49
CA LEU A 80 -12.34 -29.07 -1.48
C LEU A 80 -11.12 -28.45 -0.78
N LEU A 81 -11.26 -27.25 -0.20
CA LEU A 81 -10.13 -26.54 0.39
C LEU A 81 -9.57 -27.28 1.60
N ASP A 82 -8.27 -27.55 1.58
CA ASP A 82 -7.54 -27.89 2.79
C ASP A 82 -7.36 -26.65 3.69
N TRP A 83 -6.75 -26.86 4.87
CA TRP A 83 -6.48 -25.78 5.82
C TRP A 83 -5.53 -24.71 5.25
N HIS A 84 -4.46 -25.10 4.58
CA HIS A 84 -3.48 -24.19 3.98
C HIS A 84 -4.10 -23.39 2.82
N GLU A 85 -4.92 -24.02 2.00
CA GLU A 85 -5.58 -23.39 0.87
C GLU A 85 -6.64 -22.38 1.33
N SER A 86 -7.38 -22.74 2.39
CA SER A 86 -8.30 -21.83 3.07
C SER A 86 -7.57 -20.58 3.59
N VAL A 87 -6.40 -20.77 4.20
CA VAL A 87 -5.57 -19.66 4.70
C VAL A 87 -5.10 -18.77 3.54
N GLN A 88 -4.56 -19.33 2.45
CA GLN A 88 -4.13 -18.54 1.29
C GLN A 88 -5.27 -17.73 0.67
N MET A 89 -6.44 -18.34 0.54
CA MET A 89 -7.63 -17.66 0.03
C MET A 89 -8.03 -16.47 0.92
N VAL A 90 -8.06 -16.65 2.24
CA VAL A 90 -8.33 -15.56 3.19
C VAL A 90 -7.27 -14.46 3.07
N LEU A 91 -5.98 -14.80 2.95
CA LEU A 91 -4.91 -13.81 2.80
C LEU A 91 -5.08 -12.99 1.52
N TYR A 92 -5.50 -13.60 0.40
CA TYR A 92 -5.81 -12.86 -0.84
C TYR A 92 -6.99 -11.90 -0.65
N PHE A 93 -8.07 -12.36 0.02
CA PHE A 93 -9.21 -11.51 0.33
C PHE A 93 -8.82 -10.32 1.22
N VAL A 94 -8.05 -10.56 2.28
CA VAL A 94 -7.58 -9.50 3.19
C VAL A 94 -6.70 -8.52 2.42
N ALA A 95 -5.73 -8.99 1.64
CA ALA A 95 -4.86 -8.12 0.85
C ALA A 95 -5.67 -7.25 -0.15
N LEU A 96 -6.66 -7.84 -0.82
CA LEU A 96 -7.56 -7.13 -1.73
C LEU A 96 -8.35 -6.03 -1.02
N ILE A 97 -8.96 -6.35 0.13
CA ILE A 97 -9.72 -5.38 0.94
C ILE A 97 -8.81 -4.25 1.42
N MET A 98 -7.62 -4.57 1.94
CA MET A 98 -6.66 -3.55 2.40
C MET A 98 -6.21 -2.62 1.25
N ALA A 99 -5.92 -3.18 0.07
CA ALA A 99 -5.60 -2.40 -1.12
C ALA A 99 -6.77 -1.52 -1.56
N GLY A 100 -8.00 -2.05 -1.54
CA GLY A 100 -9.22 -1.30 -1.87
C GLY A 100 -9.49 -0.16 -0.90
N LEU A 101 -9.35 -0.41 0.41
CA LEU A 101 -9.48 0.61 1.45
C LEU A 101 -8.49 1.76 1.25
N ASN A 102 -7.24 1.43 0.92
CA ASN A 102 -6.22 2.43 0.62
C ASN A 102 -6.47 3.18 -0.69
N ALA A 103 -6.87 2.48 -1.76
CA ALA A 103 -7.10 3.09 -3.07
C ALA A 103 -8.31 4.04 -3.06
N GLN A 104 -9.41 3.65 -2.41
CA GLN A 104 -10.70 4.36 -2.48
C GLN A 104 -10.91 5.37 -1.36
N TRP A 105 -10.42 5.09 -0.14
CA TRP A 105 -10.71 5.93 1.02
C TRP A 105 -9.47 6.55 1.63
N PHE A 106 -8.54 5.75 2.16
CA PHE A 106 -7.46 6.30 2.99
C PHE A 106 -6.44 7.09 2.20
N GLY A 107 -6.02 6.61 1.01
CA GLY A 107 -5.06 7.31 0.15
C GLY A 107 -5.54 8.71 -0.27
N PRO A 108 -6.75 8.85 -0.83
CA PRO A 108 -7.33 10.16 -1.15
C PRO A 108 -7.43 11.08 0.07
N MET A 109 -7.94 10.59 1.20
CA MET A 109 -8.09 11.40 2.43
C MET A 109 -6.75 11.89 2.98
N VAL A 110 -5.72 11.02 3.00
CA VAL A 110 -4.36 11.41 3.41
C VAL A 110 -3.81 12.50 2.49
N THR A 111 -4.01 12.34 1.18
CA THR A 111 -3.53 13.28 0.16
C THR A 111 -4.21 14.64 0.30
N GLU A 112 -5.53 14.67 0.49
CA GLU A 112 -6.29 15.90 0.67
C GLU A 112 -5.82 16.67 1.91
N VAL A 113 -5.74 16.00 3.07
CA VAL A 113 -5.31 16.64 4.32
C VAL A 113 -3.86 17.09 4.23
N MET A 114 -3.00 16.35 3.53
CA MET A 114 -1.62 16.75 3.26
C MET A 114 -1.55 18.06 2.47
N PHE A 115 -2.40 18.24 1.46
CA PHE A 115 -2.46 19.51 0.71
C PHE A 115 -2.98 20.67 1.56
N GLN A 116 -4.00 20.44 2.40
CA GLN A 116 -4.48 21.44 3.37
C GLN A 116 -3.38 21.86 4.36
N MET A 117 -2.59 20.90 4.86
CA MET A 117 -1.43 21.21 5.71
C MET A 117 -0.39 22.03 4.95
N ARG A 118 -0.11 21.66 3.71
CA ARG A 118 0.86 22.34 2.85
C ARG A 118 0.50 23.80 2.58
N GLU A 119 -0.78 24.12 2.39
CA GLU A 119 -1.24 25.49 2.22
C GLU A 119 -0.90 26.35 3.44
N VAL A 120 -1.26 25.89 4.65
CA VAL A 120 -0.95 26.60 5.90
C VAL A 120 0.56 26.70 6.12
N GLU A 121 1.32 25.64 5.82
CA GLU A 121 2.79 25.68 5.91
C GLU A 121 3.39 26.73 4.97
N THR A 122 2.85 26.86 3.76
CA THR A 122 3.32 27.83 2.75
C THR A 122 3.03 29.26 3.19
N GLU A 123 1.86 29.54 3.76
CA GLU A 123 1.51 30.86 4.34
C GLU A 123 2.49 31.30 5.43
N HIS A 124 3.09 30.34 6.14
CA HIS A 124 4.06 30.57 7.22
C HIS A 124 5.52 30.41 6.76
N GLY A 125 5.78 30.29 5.47
CA GLY A 125 7.14 30.19 4.91
C GLY A 125 7.86 28.86 5.19
N LEU A 126 7.13 27.80 5.51
CA LEU A 126 7.64 26.45 5.79
C LEU A 126 7.47 25.52 4.57
N GLY A 127 8.23 24.41 4.55
CA GLY A 127 8.01 23.30 3.60
C GLY A 127 8.98 23.20 2.44
N ASN A 128 9.80 24.23 2.24
CA ASN A 128 10.83 24.28 1.19
C ASN A 128 12.20 23.80 1.65
N GLN A 129 12.35 23.36 2.90
CA GLN A 129 13.61 22.86 3.41
C GLN A 129 13.79 21.38 3.07
N ILE A 130 15.02 21.01 2.72
CA ILE A 130 15.41 19.64 2.41
C ILE A 130 15.75 18.91 3.71
N GLY A 131 15.40 17.62 3.75
CA GLY A 131 15.80 16.72 4.81
C GLY A 131 14.74 16.54 5.90
N LEU A 132 14.58 15.28 6.30
CA LEU A 132 13.62 14.86 7.31
C LEU A 132 13.87 15.59 8.65
N GLY A 133 12.87 16.34 9.11
CA GLY A 133 12.95 17.03 10.39
C GLY A 133 13.79 18.31 10.37
N SER A 134 14.07 18.87 9.19
CA SER A 134 14.45 20.26 9.08
C SER A 134 13.36 21.15 9.72
N GLN A 135 13.79 22.17 10.47
CA GLN A 135 12.90 23.15 11.13
C GLN A 135 11.84 22.57 12.10
N LYS A 136 12.15 21.47 12.80
CA LYS A 136 11.26 20.87 13.83
C LYS A 136 10.64 21.91 14.78
N GLU A 137 11.43 22.88 15.25
CA GLU A 137 10.95 23.93 16.15
C GLU A 137 9.91 24.85 15.48
N ALA A 138 10.09 25.20 14.20
CA ALA A 138 9.15 26.05 13.49
C ALA A 138 7.82 25.33 13.26
N TYR A 139 7.85 24.03 12.90
CA TYR A 139 6.64 23.21 12.79
C TYR A 139 5.96 22.96 14.15
N ALA A 140 6.72 22.91 15.24
CA ALA A 140 6.17 22.81 16.59
C ALA A 140 5.44 24.11 16.97
N LYS A 141 6.08 25.26 16.74
CA LYS A 141 5.48 26.59 16.94
C LYS A 141 4.21 26.76 16.09
N LEU A 142 4.24 26.39 14.80
CA LEU A 142 3.06 26.46 13.93
C LEU A 142 1.90 25.61 14.47
N LYS A 143 2.18 24.41 15.00
CA LYS A 143 1.18 23.54 15.61
C LYS A 143 0.56 24.13 16.88
N GLU A 144 1.30 24.94 17.62
CA GLU A 144 0.81 25.62 18.82
C GLU A 144 0.01 26.88 18.48
N GLN A 145 0.44 27.61 17.45
CA GLN A 145 -0.13 28.90 17.05
C GLN A 145 -1.38 28.76 16.16
N ASP A 146 -1.40 27.79 15.24
CA ASP A 146 -2.48 27.60 14.29
C ASP A 146 -3.36 26.39 14.66
N PRO A 147 -4.60 26.61 15.14
CA PRO A 147 -5.50 25.53 15.50
C PRO A 147 -5.98 24.71 14.28
N LYS A 148 -6.05 25.29 13.08
CA LYS A 148 -6.37 24.57 11.84
C LYS A 148 -5.24 23.61 11.49
N TYR A 149 -3.99 24.08 11.52
CA TYR A 149 -2.83 23.22 11.27
C TYR A 149 -2.77 22.06 12.27
N ARG A 150 -3.02 22.33 13.56
CA ARG A 150 -3.08 21.28 14.59
C ARG A 150 -4.15 20.23 14.28
N ALA A 151 -5.33 20.64 13.86
CA ALA A 151 -6.42 19.74 13.49
C ALA A 151 -6.08 18.90 12.25
N TYR A 152 -5.56 19.53 11.19
CA TYR A 152 -5.13 18.83 9.99
C TYR A 152 -4.00 17.84 10.29
N LYS A 153 -2.98 18.22 11.06
CA LYS A 153 -1.87 17.35 11.45
C LYS A 153 -2.32 16.13 12.25
N SER A 154 -3.28 16.31 13.17
CA SER A 154 -3.89 15.19 13.89
C SER A 154 -4.64 14.25 12.96
N THR A 155 -5.41 14.82 12.03
CA THR A 155 -6.22 14.08 11.05
C THR A 155 -5.34 13.30 10.08
N PHE A 156 -4.29 13.95 9.55
CA PHE A 156 -3.26 13.35 8.72
C PHE A 156 -2.60 12.18 9.43
N GLY A 157 -2.11 12.36 10.66
CA GLY A 157 -1.46 11.30 11.41
C GLY A 157 -2.35 10.06 11.61
N ARG A 158 -3.64 10.28 11.88
CA ARG A 158 -4.62 9.18 12.02
C ARG A 158 -4.83 8.42 10.71
N TYR A 159 -5.17 9.12 9.61
CA TYR A 159 -5.43 8.44 8.34
C TYR A 159 -4.17 7.85 7.72
N HIS A 160 -3.02 8.53 7.85
CA HIS A 160 -1.73 8.03 7.37
C HIS A 160 -1.32 6.77 8.14
N GLY A 161 -1.49 6.77 9.47
CA GLY A 161 -1.23 5.59 10.30
C GLY A 161 -2.11 4.40 9.92
N ILE A 162 -3.42 4.61 9.72
CA ILE A 162 -4.34 3.56 9.27
C ILE A 162 -3.97 3.07 7.87
N SER A 163 -3.65 3.97 6.94
CA SER A 163 -3.26 3.61 5.57
C SER A 163 -2.00 2.75 5.54
N ASN A 164 -0.98 3.12 6.33
CA ASN A 164 0.25 2.34 6.49
C ASN A 164 -0.01 0.98 7.13
N LEU A 165 -0.92 0.91 8.11
CA LEU A 165 -1.30 -0.37 8.72
C LEU A 165 -1.99 -1.29 7.71
N CYS A 166 -2.94 -0.78 6.93
CA CYS A 166 -3.57 -1.53 5.83
C CYS A 166 -2.52 -2.02 4.83
N ASN A 167 -1.58 -1.15 4.45
CA ASN A 167 -0.50 -1.51 3.54
C ASN A 167 0.43 -2.59 4.12
N LEU A 168 0.77 -2.51 5.41
CA LEU A 168 1.59 -3.51 6.10
C LEU A 168 0.88 -4.87 6.20
N ILE A 169 -0.42 -4.88 6.52
CA ILE A 169 -1.23 -6.11 6.53
C ILE A 169 -1.26 -6.72 5.14
N GLY A 170 -1.51 -5.92 4.10
CA GLY A 170 -1.47 -6.36 2.70
C GLY A 170 -0.11 -6.93 2.30
N PHE A 171 0.98 -6.33 2.77
CA PHE A 171 2.34 -6.81 2.54
C PHE A 171 2.61 -8.17 3.19
N ILE A 172 2.18 -8.36 4.44
CA ILE A 172 2.30 -9.65 5.14
C ILE A 172 1.50 -10.73 4.41
N CYS A 173 0.27 -10.41 3.98
CA CYS A 173 -0.57 -11.33 3.22
C CYS A 173 0.07 -11.72 1.88
N THR A 174 0.54 -10.72 1.12
CA THR A 174 1.21 -10.95 -0.17
C THR A 174 2.48 -11.77 -0.01
N THR A 175 3.29 -11.46 1.01
CA THR A 175 4.55 -12.18 1.31
C THR A 175 4.26 -13.64 1.66
N THR A 176 3.30 -13.88 2.54
CA THR A 176 2.91 -15.24 2.94
C THR A 176 2.42 -16.03 1.73
N ASN A 177 1.51 -15.45 0.93
CA ASN A 177 1.01 -16.10 -0.27
C ASN A 177 2.11 -16.41 -1.29
N LEU A 178 3.03 -15.47 -1.52
CA LEU A 178 4.18 -15.69 -2.41
C LEU A 178 5.08 -16.83 -1.91
N ILE A 179 5.38 -16.89 -0.60
CA ILE A 179 6.18 -17.96 0.00
C ILE A 179 5.47 -19.32 -0.17
N TYR A 180 4.18 -19.41 0.15
CA TYR A 180 3.43 -20.65 -0.01
C TYR A 180 3.39 -21.11 -1.47
N THR A 181 3.12 -20.20 -2.41
CA THR A 181 3.14 -20.54 -3.84
C THR A 181 4.54 -20.99 -4.28
N ALA A 182 5.60 -20.31 -3.83
CA ALA A 182 6.98 -20.67 -4.18
C ALA A 182 7.41 -22.04 -3.63
N LEU A 183 7.00 -22.38 -2.40
CA LEU A 183 7.33 -23.66 -1.77
C LEU A 183 6.57 -24.84 -2.39
N ASN A 184 5.39 -24.59 -2.97
CA ASN A 184 4.53 -25.62 -3.58
C ASN A 184 4.55 -25.58 -5.11
N LEU A 185 5.56 -24.95 -5.72
CA LEU A 185 5.64 -24.80 -7.18
C LEU A 185 5.69 -26.14 -7.94
N SER A 186 6.10 -27.22 -7.27
CA SER A 186 6.14 -28.59 -7.82
C SER A 186 4.83 -29.37 -7.66
N THR A 187 3.88 -28.87 -6.86
CA THR A 187 2.62 -29.55 -6.49
C THR A 187 1.37 -28.79 -6.92
N ILE A 188 1.52 -27.57 -7.44
CA ILE A 188 0.47 -26.81 -8.15
C ILE A 188 0.40 -27.32 -9.58
#